data_AF-A0A3M8EK46-F1
#
_entry.id   AF-A0A3M8EK46-F1
#
_cell.length_a   1.000
_cell.length_b   1.000
_cell.length_c   1.000
_cell.angle_alpha   90.00
_cell.angle_beta   90.00
_cell.angle_gamma   90.00
#
_symmetry.space_group_name_H-M   'P 1'
#
loop_
_entity.id
_entity.type
_entity.pdbx_description
1 polymer ?
#
loop_
_entity_poly.entity_id
_entity_poly.type
_entity_poly.pdbx_seq_one_letter_code
_entity_poly.pdbx_strand_id
1 'polypeptide(L)'
;MDFKEQKKLVFDILKQGERGVIAERAGVTRATVNNALNLDSLEGATSAQMRVWEECLSFVKEKQRRAAEIESKVAAIAEKLA
;
A
#
# COMPACT_ATOMS: atom_id res chain seq x y z
N MET A 1 -2.16 -14.16 -6.15
CA MET A 1 -2.96 -13.18 -5.41
C MET A 1 -3.88 -12.51 -6.41
N ASP A 2 -5.18 -12.65 -6.24
CA ASP A 2 -6.16 -12.00 -7.12
C ASP A 2 -6.32 -10.50 -6.78
N PHE A 3 -7.02 -9.75 -7.62
CA PHE A 3 -7.22 -8.31 -7.40
C PHE A 3 -8.00 -8.00 -6.12
N LYS A 4 -8.93 -8.87 -5.71
CA LYS A 4 -9.73 -8.67 -4.48
C LYS A 4 -8.86 -8.82 -3.24
N GLU A 5 -7.97 -9.81 -3.23
CA GLU A 5 -6.97 -10.01 -2.18
C GLU A 5 -5.99 -8.83 -2.09
N GLN A 6 -5.53 -8.33 -3.23
CA GLN A 6 -4.68 -7.13 -3.29
C GLN A 6 -5.41 -5.88 -2.77
N LYS A 7 -6.67 -5.68 -3.17
CA LYS A 7 -7.52 -4.58 -2.70
C LYS A 7 -7.70 -4.65 -1.19
N LYS A 8 -8.03 -5.82 -0.65
CA LYS A 8 -8.13 -6.02 0.80
C LYS A 8 -6.83 -5.65 1.51
N LEU A 9 -5.69 -6.18 1.05
CA LEU A 9 -4.38 -5.90 1.62
C LEU A 9 -4.05 -4.40 1.63
N VAL A 10 -4.32 -3.73 0.50
CA VAL A 10 -4.10 -2.29 0.35
C VAL A 10 -4.96 -1.51 1.34
N PHE A 11 -6.23 -1.86 1.52
CA PHE A 11 -7.12 -1.18 2.46
C PHE A 11 -6.80 -1.48 3.93
N ASP A 12 -6.33 -2.69 4.25
CA ASP A 12 -5.92 -3.06 5.61
C ASP A 12 -4.66 -2.29 6.06
N ILE A 13 -3.78 -1.95 5.12
CA ILE A 13 -2.45 -1.36 5.42
C ILE A 13 -2.41 0.15 5.17
N LEU A 14 -3.13 0.67 4.17
CA LEU A 14 -3.17 2.11 3.88
C LEU A 14 -4.13 2.85 4.82
N LYS A 15 -3.58 3.81 5.56
CA LYS A 15 -4.37 4.77 6.34
C LYS A 15 -4.92 5.86 5.42
N GLN A 16 -6.05 6.47 5.78
CA GLN A 16 -6.67 7.53 4.97
C GLN A 16 -5.73 8.69 4.62
N GLY A 17 -4.85 9.11 5.55
CA GLY A 17 -3.86 10.16 5.32
C GLY A 17 -2.79 9.82 4.28
N GLU A 18 -2.61 8.55 3.94
CA GLU A 18 -1.53 8.08 3.06
C GLU A 18 -1.92 8.16 1.58
N ARG A 19 -3.21 8.37 1.28
CA ARG A 19 -3.68 8.62 -0.09
C ARG A 19 -3.03 9.85 -0.73
N GLY A 20 -2.64 10.84 0.08
CA GLY A 20 -1.88 12.00 -0.39
C GLY A 20 -0.47 11.63 -0.86
N VAL A 21 0.20 10.74 -0.14
CA VAL A 21 1.54 10.25 -0.50
C VAL A 21 1.48 9.41 -1.78
N ILE A 22 0.45 8.57 -1.91
CA ILE A 22 0.23 7.80 -3.14
C ILE A 22 -0.05 8.72 -4.34
N ALA A 23 -0.86 9.78 -4.15
CA ALA A 23 -1.14 10.75 -5.20
C ALA A 23 0.15 11.43 -5.70
N GLU A 24 1.01 11.86 -4.78
CA GLU A 24 2.31 12.47 -5.09
C GLU A 24 3.22 11.48 -5.83
N ARG A 25 3.38 10.25 -5.31
CA ARG A 25 4.20 9.21 -5.94
C ARG A 25 3.74 8.83 -7.34
N ALA A 26 2.43 8.72 -7.54
CA ALA A 26 1.85 8.38 -8.83
C ALA A 26 1.78 9.57 -9.80
N GLY A 27 2.06 10.79 -9.34
CA GLY A 27 1.96 12.01 -10.16
C GLY A 27 0.52 12.34 -10.56
N VAL A 28 -0.47 12.03 -9.70
CA VAL A 28 -1.89 12.20 -9.99
C VAL A 28 -2.61 12.98 -8.90
N THR A 29 -3.88 13.34 -9.14
CA THR A 29 -4.70 14.00 -8.12
C THR A 29 -5.23 13.01 -7.09
N ARG A 30 -5.58 13.51 -5.89
CA ARG A 30 -6.30 12.71 -4.88
C ARG A 30 -7.63 12.14 -5.41
N ALA A 31 -8.30 12.85 -6.31
CA ALA A 31 -9.52 12.37 -6.93
C ALA A 31 -9.26 11.12 -7.79
N THR A 32 -8.18 11.12 -8.57
CA THR A 32 -7.73 9.94 -9.33
C THR A 32 -7.40 8.77 -8.42
N VAL A 33 -6.75 9.01 -7.28
CA VAL A 33 -6.47 7.95 -6.28
C VAL A 33 -7.76 7.35 -5.73
N ASN A 34 -8.71 8.18 -5.32
CA ASN A 34 -10.00 7.70 -4.83
C ASN A 34 -10.76 6.91 -5.90
N ASN A 35 -10.77 7.39 -7.15
CA ASN A 35 -11.39 6.70 -8.27
C ASN A 35 -10.72 5.34 -8.54
N ALA A 36 -9.38 5.25 -8.45
CA ALA A 36 -8.65 4.00 -8.62
C ALA A 36 -8.95 2.99 -7.50
N LEU A 37 -9.01 3.45 -6.24
CA LEU A 37 -9.28 2.58 -5.08
C LEU A 37 -10.74 2.07 -5.04
N ASN A 38 -11.66 2.76 -5.70
CA ASN A 38 -13.05 2.33 -5.85
C ASN A 38 -13.27 1.31 -6.96
N LEU A 39 -12.26 1.00 -7.78
CA LEU A 39 -12.38 0.00 -8.84
C LEU A 39 -12.63 -1.40 -8.27
N ASP A 40 -13.54 -2.15 -8.89
CA ASP A 40 -13.82 -3.55 -8.54
C ASP A 40 -12.97 -4.55 -9.35
N SER A 41 -12.37 -4.09 -10.45
CA SER A 41 -11.37 -4.81 -11.24
C SER A 41 -10.40 -3.83 -11.91
N LEU A 42 -9.28 -4.34 -12.42
CA LEU A 42 -8.36 -3.56 -13.27
C LEU A 42 -8.75 -3.57 -14.75
N GLU A 43 -9.79 -4.33 -15.12
CA GLU A 43 -10.24 -4.37 -16.51
C GLU A 43 -10.86 -3.02 -16.89
N GLY A 44 -10.35 -2.42 -17.96
CA GLY A 44 -10.75 -1.07 -18.36
C GLY A 44 -10.18 0.07 -17.50
N ALA A 45 -9.29 -0.22 -16.53
CA ALA A 45 -8.63 0.81 -15.76
C ALA A 45 -7.70 1.65 -16.65
N THR A 46 -7.74 2.96 -16.47
CA THR A 46 -6.81 3.88 -17.15
C THR A 46 -5.38 3.68 -16.65
N SER A 47 -4.39 4.07 -17.46
CA SER A 47 -2.97 4.02 -17.06
C SER A 47 -2.69 4.76 -15.75
N ALA A 48 -3.39 5.88 -15.52
CA ALA A 48 -3.27 6.62 -14.26
C ALA A 48 -3.80 5.83 -13.06
N GLN A 49 -4.93 5.11 -13.22
CA GLN A 49 -5.46 4.26 -12.16
C GLN A 49 -4.58 3.03 -11.91
N MET A 50 -4.03 2.41 -12.95
CA MET A 50 -3.06 1.33 -12.81
C MET A 50 -1.81 1.79 -12.06
N ARG A 51 -1.30 2.99 -12.39
CA ARG A 51 -0.15 3.57 -11.69
C ARG A 51 -0.41 3.78 -10.20
N VAL A 52 -1.61 4.23 -9.83
CA VAL A 52 -2.00 4.33 -8.41
C VAL A 52 -1.93 2.96 -7.72
N TRP A 53 -2.43 1.90 -8.37
CA TRP A 53 -2.37 0.55 -7.80
C TRP A 53 -0.93 0.03 -7.64
N GLU A 54 -0.06 0.30 -8.61
CA GLU A 54 1.37 -0.01 -8.50
C GLU A 54 2.01 0.67 -7.27
N GLU A 55 1.76 1.97 -7.10
CA GLU A 55 2.29 2.74 -5.97
C GLU A 55 1.72 2.28 -4.62
N CYS A 56 0.41 1.96 -4.57
CA CYS A 56 -0.22 1.37 -3.40
C CYS A 56 0.47 0.06 -2.99
N LEU A 57 0.67 -0.86 -3.93
CA LEU A 57 1.29 -2.15 -3.66
C LEU A 57 2.76 -2.01 -3.25
N SER A 58 3.49 -1.09 -3.89
CA SER A 58 4.87 -0.77 -3.53
C SER A 58 4.95 -0.24 -2.09
N PHE A 59 4.10 0.72 -1.73
CA PHE A 59 4.05 1.30 -0.40
C PHE A 59 3.66 0.28 0.68
N VAL A 60 2.74 -0.62 0.38
CA VAL A 60 2.38 -1.75 1.26
C VAL A 60 3.59 -2.64 1.53
N LYS A 61 4.35 -3.03 0.49
CA LYS A 61 5.55 -3.85 0.64
C LYS A 61 6.61 -3.14 1.49
N GLU A 62 6.81 -1.84 1.28
CA GLU A 62 7.73 -1.04 2.09
C GLU A 62 7.35 -1.05 3.58
N LYS A 63 6.05 -0.92 3.89
CA LYS A 63 5.55 -0.98 5.26
C LYS A 63 5.74 -2.35 5.90
N GLN A 64 5.40 -3.42 5.19
CA GLN A 64 5.58 -4.79 5.68
C GLN A 64 7.06 -5.07 5.97
N ARG A 65 7.96 -4.63 5.08
CA ARG A 65 9.41 -4.76 5.31
C ARG A 65 9.86 -4.02 6.57
N ARG A 66 9.41 -2.77 6.76
CA ARG A 66 9.71 -1.99 7.96
C ARG A 66 9.17 -2.64 9.24
N ALA A 67 7.96 -3.22 9.19
CA ALA A 67 7.38 -3.93 10.32
C ALA A 67 8.23 -5.17 10.69
N ALA A 68 8.62 -5.98 9.70
CA ALA A 68 9.48 -7.15 9.93
C ALA A 68 10.86 -6.77 10.47
N GLU A 69 11.45 -5.67 10.00
CA GLU A 69 12.72 -5.15 10.53
C GLU A 69 12.58 -4.70 11.99
N ILE A 70 11.46 -4.09 12.37
CA ILE A 70 11.17 -3.69 13.75
C ILE A 70 10.98 -4.92 14.63
N GLU A 71 10.16 -5.89 14.21
CA GLU A 71 9.93 -7.14 14.94
C GLU A 71 11.24 -7.89 15.19
N SER A 72 12.10 -8.00 14.17
CA SER A 72 13.43 -8.63 14.31
C SER A 72 14.30 -7.90 15.33
N LYS A 73 14.30 -6.56 15.34
CA LYS A 73 15.06 -5.77 16.33
C LYS A 73 14.51 -5.94 17.75
N VAL A 74 13.19 -5.99 17.91
CA VAL A 74 12.55 -6.20 19.22
C VAL A 74 12.87 -7.60 19.75
N ALA A 75 12.78 -8.64 18.92
CA ALA A 75 13.14 -10.01 19.29
C ALA A 75 14.60 -10.10 19.76
N ALA A 76 15.54 -9.48 19.02
CA ALA A 76 16.95 -9.46 19.39
C ALA A 76 17.24 -8.71 20.71
N ILE A 77 16.42 -7.71 21.07
CA ILE A 77 16.51 -7.03 22.37
C ILE A 77 15.95 -7.93 23.48
N ALA A 78 14.83 -8.60 23.23
CA ALA A 78 14.22 -9.52 24.20
C ALA A 78 15.16 -10.68 24.57
N GLU A 79 15.87 -11.26 23.59
CA GLU A 79 16.89 -12.29 23.82
C GLU A 79 18.06 -11.79 24.68
N LYS A 80 18.42 -10.51 24.61
CA LYS A 80 19.49 -9.92 25.44
C LYS A 80 19.06 -9.61 26.88
N LEU A 81 17.75 -9.57 27.13
CA LEU A 81 17.16 -9.30 28.44
C LEU A 81 16.75 -10.58 29.20
N ALA A 82 16.76 -11.73 28.52
CA ALA A 82 16.53 -13.06 29.08
C ALA A 82 17.83 -13.67 29.61
#